data_AF-A0A1G0JFI6-F1
#
_entry.id   AF-A0A1G0JFI6-F1
#
_cell.length_a   1.000
_cell.length_b   1.000
_cell.length_c   1.000
_cell.angle_alpha   90.00
_cell.angle_beta   90.00
_cell.angle_gamma   90.00
#
_symmetry.space_group_name_H-M   'P 1'
#
loop_
_entity.id
_entity.type
_entity.pdbx_description
1 polymer ?
#
loop_
_entity_poly.entity_id
_entity_poly.type
_entity_poly.pdbx_seq_one_letter_code
_entity_poly.pdbx_strand_id
1 'polypeptide(L)' 'MDLLLQRFMECRYDQLSDAEKQAFAGLLEQPDLEIMDWIMGRGTLPSEPLLSIIKMIRDVNNPAVISNN' A
#
# COMPACT_ATOMS: atom_id res chain seq x y z
N MET A 1 -1.62 -9.20 6.98
CA MET A 1 -1.49 -8.53 5.68
C MET A 1 -2.86 -8.20 5.12
N ASP A 2 -3.73 -9.19 5.01
CA ASP A 2 -5.05 -9.10 4.35
C ASP A 2 -5.90 -7.92 4.80
N LEU A 3 -6.02 -7.66 6.11
CA LEU A 3 -6.80 -6.52 6.62
C LEU A 3 -6.28 -5.15 6.15
N LEU A 4 -4.96 -4.99 5.99
CA LEU A 4 -4.34 -3.74 5.54
C LEU A 4 -4.62 -3.51 4.06
N LEU A 5 -4.55 -4.59 3.26
CA LEU A 5 -4.82 -4.57 1.82
C LEU A 5 -6.32 -4.40 1.56
N GLN A 6 -7.18 -5.11 2.28
CA GLN A 6 -8.63 -4.98 2.18
C GLN A 6 -9.08 -3.55 2.47
N ARG A 7 -8.57 -2.94 3.55
CA ARG A 7 -8.87 -1.54 3.88
C ARG A 7 -8.40 -0.57 2.79
N PHE A 8 -7.22 -0.81 2.23
CA PHE A 8 -6.73 -0.04 1.08
C PHE A 8 -7.66 -0.19 -0.13
N MET A 9 -8.12 -1.41 -0.41
CA MET A 9 -9.06 -1.68 -1.50
C MET A 9 -10.37 -0.91 -1.32
N GLU A 10 -10.96 -0.99 -0.13
CA GLU A 10 -12.22 -0.30 0.19
C GLU A 10 -12.11 1.23 0.14
N CYS A 11 -10.94 1.80 0.48
CA CYS A 11 -10.76 3.24 0.61
C CYS A 11 -10.20 3.95 -0.64
N ARG A 12 -9.41 3.26 -1.47
CA ARG A 12 -8.61 3.90 -2.52
C ARG A 12 -8.57 3.17 -3.85
N TYR A 13 -8.80 1.86 -3.91
CA TYR A 13 -8.56 1.09 -5.13
C TYR A 13 -9.41 1.55 -6.33
N ASP A 14 -10.67 1.92 -6.10
CA ASP A 14 -11.56 2.43 -7.15
C ASP A 14 -11.11 3.79 -7.73
N GLN A 15 -10.26 4.52 -7.01
CA GLN A 15 -9.73 5.83 -7.39
C GLN A 15 -8.37 5.73 -8.08
N LEU A 16 -7.78 4.54 -8.16
CA LEU A 16 -6.49 4.32 -8.79
C LEU A 16 -6.61 4.43 -10.32
N SER A 17 -5.62 5.10 -10.91
CA SER A 17 -5.33 5.04 -12.34
C SER A 17 -4.89 3.63 -12.76
N ASP A 18 -4.90 3.35 -14.06
CA ASP A 18 -4.48 2.06 -14.59
C ASP A 18 -3.01 1.73 -14.25
N ALA A 19 -2.14 2.76 -14.23
CA ALA A 19 -0.73 2.60 -13.85
C ALA A 19 -0.58 2.22 -12.36
N GLU A 20 -1.40 2.80 -11.48
CA GLU A 20 -1.39 2.47 -10.05
C GLU A 20 -1.99 1.10 -9.78
N LYS A 21 -3.02 0.69 -10.54
CA LYS A 21 -3.56 -0.68 -10.48
C LYS A 21 -2.52 -1.72 -10.93
N GLN A 22 -1.72 -1.41 -11.95
CA GLN A 22 -0.59 -2.25 -12.35
C GLN A 22 0.49 -2.31 -11.27
N ALA A 23 0.80 -1.18 -10.62
CA ALA A 23 1.73 -1.16 -9.49
C ALA A 23 1.21 -1.99 -8.30
N PHE A 24 -0.08 -1.92 -8.01
CA PHE A 24 -0.71 -2.74 -6.99
C PHE A 24 -0.69 -4.24 -7.35
N ALA A 25 -0.97 -4.59 -8.60
CA ALA A 25 -0.85 -5.98 -9.06
C ALA A 25 0.59 -6.49 -8.91
N GLY A 26 1.60 -5.71 -9.31
CA GLY A 26 3.01 -6.05 -9.14
C GLY A 26 3.44 -6.14 -7.66
N LEU A 27 2.80 -5.38 -6.77
CA LEU A 27 2.99 -5.52 -5.32
C LEU A 27 2.51 -6.89 -4.83
N LEU A 28 1.35 -7.37 -5.31
CA LEU A 28 0.78 -8.67 -4.92
C LEU A 28 1.61 -9.86 -5.41
N GLU A 29 2.53 -9.65 -6.36
CA GLU A 29 3.48 -10.67 -6.81
C GLU A 29 4.71 -10.78 -5.87
N GLN A 30 4.89 -9.84 -4.95
CA GLN A 30 6.02 -9.84 -4.00
C GLN A 30 5.74 -10.78 -2.82
N PRO A 31 6.79 -11.26 -2.12
CA PRO A 31 6.60 -12.10 -0.94
C PRO A 31 5.87 -11.35 0.19
N ASP A 32 4.90 -12.01 0.83
CA ASP A 32 4.12 -11.43 1.95
C ASP A 32 5.00 -10.81 3.05
N LEU A 33 6.12 -11.44 3.37
CA LEU A 33 7.06 -10.92 4.37
C LEU A 33 7.69 -9.58 3.94
N GLU A 34 8.06 -9.44 2.67
CA GLU A 34 8.61 -8.19 2.14
C GLU A 34 7.54 -7.10 2.10
N ILE A 35 6.33 -7.43 1.62
CA ILE A 35 5.19 -6.50 1.62
C ILE A 35 4.90 -6.00 3.04
N MET A 36 4.89 -6.91 4.02
CA MET A 36 4.66 -6.57 5.42
C MET A 36 5.77 -5.70 6.01
N ASP A 37 7.04 -5.99 5.70
CA ASP A 37 8.15 -5.14 6.13
C ASP A 37 8.05 -3.74 5.53
N TRP A 38 7.77 -3.64 4.22
CA TRP A 38 7.53 -2.37 3.57
C TRP A 38 6.32 -1.65 4.14
N ILE A 39 5.19 -2.28 4.42
CA ILE A 39 4.05 -1.55 5.02
C ILE A 39 4.42 -1.06 6.42
N MET A 40 5.20 -1.83 7.18
CA MET A 40 5.58 -1.52 8.56
C MET A 40 6.73 -0.51 8.70
N GLY A 41 7.29 0.01 7.61
CA GLY A 41 8.43 0.92 7.69
C GLY A 41 9.76 0.22 7.96
N ARG A 42 9.82 -1.11 7.76
CA ARG A 42 11.03 -1.92 7.93
C ARG A 42 11.62 -2.27 6.56
N GLY A 43 12.91 -2.59 6.57
CA GLY A 43 13.62 -3.00 5.37
C GLY A 43 13.86 -1.87 4.37
N THR A 44 14.37 -2.24 3.19
CA THR A 44 14.66 -1.31 2.10
C THR A 44 13.43 -1.18 1.22
N LEU A 45 12.93 0.05 1.04
CA LEU A 45 11.81 0.32 0.15
C LEU A 45 12.18 0.03 -1.31
N PRO A 46 11.26 -0.54 -2.11
CA PRO A 46 11.50 -0.74 -3.53
C PRO A 46 11.49 0.59 -4.28
N SER A 47 11.91 0.57 -5.54
CA SER A 47 11.81 1.72 -6.45
C SER A 47 10.37 1.92 -6.94
N GLU A 48 10.16 3.00 -7.70
CA GLU A 48 8.92 3.15 -8.46
C GLU A 48 8.73 1.98 -9.45
N PRO A 49 7.48 1.57 -9.71
CA PRO A 49 6.22 2.16 -9.23
C PRO A 49 5.72 1.62 -7.87
N LEU A 50 6.41 0.64 -7.28
CA LEU A 50 5.99 0.00 -6.02
C LEU A 50 6.08 0.95 -4.82
N LEU A 51 7.04 1.87 -4.84
CA LEU A 51 7.19 2.88 -3.81
C LEU A 51 5.91 3.71 -3.62
N SER A 52 5.31 4.17 -4.72
CA SER A 52 4.09 4.97 -4.70
C SER A 52 2.92 4.21 -4.04
N ILE A 53 2.68 2.96 -4.45
CA ILE A 53 1.55 2.18 -3.92
C ILE A 53 1.73 1.85 -2.43
N ILE A 54 2.96 1.55 -2.00
CA ILE A 54 3.28 1.28 -0.59
C ILE A 54 2.99 2.50 0.28
N LYS A 55 3.32 3.71 -0.19
CA LYS A 55 3.01 4.95 0.54
C LYS A 55 1.50 5.13 0.70
N MET A 56 0.71 4.91 -0.36
CA MET A 56 -0.74 5.02 -0.28
C MET A 56 -1.36 4.00 0.69
N ILE A 57 -0.86 2.76 0.69
CA ILE A 57 -1.30 1.73 1.64
C ILE A 57 -0.99 2.15 3.08
N ARG A 58 0.22 2.66 3.34
CA ARG A 58 0.60 3.17 4.66
C ARG A 58 -0.29 4.33 5.10
N ASP A 59 -0.57 5.27 4.21
CA ASP A 59 -1.39 6.44 4.51
C ASP A 59 -2.83 6.06 4.90
N VAL A 60 -3.44 5.10 4.18
CA VAL A 60 -4.77 4.58 4.52
C VAL A 60 -4.77 3.89 5.89
N ASN A 61 -3.68 3.21 6.24
CA ASN A 61 -3.58 2.40 7.44
C ASN A 61 -3.01 3.16 8.65
N ASN A 62 -2.52 4.39 8.47
CA ASN A 62 -1.99 5.20 9.56
C ASN A 62 -3.14 5.85 10.37
N PRO A 63 -3.34 5.48 11.66
CA PRO A 63 -4.41 6.06 12.48
C PRO A 63 -4.21 7.55 12.77
N ALA A 64 -3.00 8.09 12.64
CA ALA A 64 -2.71 9.50 12.91
C ALA A 64 -3.34 10.46 11.88
N VAL A 65 -3.73 9.98 10.69
CA VAL A 65 -4.35 10.82 9.64
C VAL A 65 -5.87 10.98 9.85
N ILE A 66 -6.49 10.17 10.71
CA ILE A 66 -7.95 10.20 10.98
C ILE A 66 -8.31 11.10 12.17
N SER A 67 -7.34 11.79 12.77
CA SER A 67 -7.59 12.79 13.81
C SER A 67 -7.47 14.19 13.23
N ASN A 68 -8.39 14.56 12.33
CA ASN A 68 -8.74 15.94 11.99
C ASN A 68 -9.95 15.96 11.04
N ASN A 69 -11.15 15.75 11.60
CA ASN A 69 -12.37 16.46 11.17
C ASN A 69 -13.44 16.38 12.26
#